data_AF-A0A9D4TG95-F1
#
_entry.id   AF-A0A9D4TG95-F1
#
_cell.length_a   1.000
_cell.length_b   1.000
_cell.length_c   1.000
_cell.angle_alpha   90.00
_cell.angle_beta   90.00
_cell.angle_gamma   90.00
#
_symmetry.space_group_name_H-M   'P 1'
#
loop_
_entity.id
_entity.type
_entity.pdbx_description
1 polymer ?
#
loop_
_entity_poly.entity_id
_entity_poly.type
_entity_poly.pdbx_seq_one_letter_code
_entity_poly.pdbx_strand_id
1 'polypeptide(L)'
;MLEDAAAPHVWPGGIAKKIERQPSKHWQLQPSRCVVAGASGGGEQAQVLAKARRLSAPVGVLAGLFGSVCGVGGGVIIVPAIVSACKTIPQRLVSGTSLAAVLSTALVSAYTYSSSGCVDLASAMLISPAAMLTAPLGARLTARLNCTALRRILGYFLLAAAPLVPLKAYLLLSHPEQEEEPGTATANNSSKTSSSSGTSLADALAAHSAPASVAAVAAAAEPEVAAVSPPEGAAGMLANLKFPAPATAAMLTATGAAAGLASGLLGVGGGVIVTPLLALLTPFAQVTVLGTSLLAMIPPASAALLQHHRLGNVDWRMAAALAAGTALGSVAGSTVAVQAPPGYLEAAFCIGMLFLGRKTLQTASAAAAAAGSQSRGATDNSGGDATEHHDVEVEISYLNRLVRVPHGTTLRTALLEAGLTPHNGQSKLINCRGLGTCGTCAVEVVGQLDPPAWTTRERLRLNFPPHCPPGNRRLRLACQVACQSDLRVIKRSKFWGQGDDLVTDLPSADGNLPATAAATAAQVMPLGELELVLDRRRRAQQRRQQAARQQGEQGQR
;
A
#
# COMPACT_ATOMS: atom_id res chain seq x y z
N MET A 1 39.27 -41.50 53.81
CA MET A 1 40.28 -40.58 54.37
C MET A 1 40.21 -39.32 53.51
N LEU A 2 39.18 -38.48 53.67
CA LEU A 2 38.86 -37.65 54.85
C LEU A 2 40.08 -36.77 55.18
N GLU A 3 39.89 -35.45 55.06
CA GLU A 3 39.81 -34.52 56.22
C GLU A 3 41.18 -33.84 56.36
N ASP A 4 41.36 -32.59 56.73
CA ASP A 4 40.60 -31.52 57.37
C ASP A 4 41.42 -30.23 57.12
N ALA A 5 41.04 -28.98 57.37
CA ALA A 5 40.21 -28.32 58.37
C ALA A 5 40.15 -26.84 57.92
N ALA A 6 39.33 -25.91 58.40
CA ALA A 6 38.24 -25.88 59.36
C ALA A 6 37.58 -24.49 59.15
N ALA A 7 36.25 -24.45 59.18
CA ALA A 7 35.52 -23.26 59.64
C ALA A 7 35.48 -23.31 61.19
N PRO A 8 35.24 -22.22 61.96
CA PRO A 8 33.94 -21.54 61.92
C PRO A 8 33.96 -20.03 62.29
N HIS A 9 32.89 -19.30 61.96
CA HIS A 9 32.12 -18.55 62.95
C HIS A 9 30.76 -18.13 62.36
N VAL A 10 29.73 -18.57 63.06
CA VAL A 10 28.29 -18.36 62.87
C VAL A 10 27.85 -17.40 63.99
N TRP A 11 27.00 -16.38 63.78
CA TRP A 11 25.53 -16.35 64.00
C TRP A 11 25.07 -14.86 64.05
N PRO A 12 23.78 -14.49 64.17
CA PRO A 12 22.52 -15.16 63.81
C PRO A 12 21.63 -14.29 62.88
N GLY A 13 20.55 -14.90 62.39
CA GLY A 13 19.59 -14.30 61.45
C GLY A 13 18.59 -13.29 62.03
N GLY A 14 17.71 -12.81 61.14
CA GLY A 14 16.59 -11.95 61.51
C GLY A 14 15.96 -11.18 60.36
N ILE A 15 15.20 -11.87 59.50
CA ILE A 15 13.92 -11.41 58.91
C ILE A 15 13.92 -10.10 58.06
N ALA A 16 13.67 -10.31 56.75
CA ALA A 16 12.96 -9.43 55.79
C ALA A 16 13.68 -8.18 55.21
N LYS A 17 14.14 -8.29 53.95
CA LYS A 17 13.57 -7.51 52.82
C LYS A 17 14.20 -7.89 51.46
N LYS A 18 13.30 -8.26 50.55
CA LYS A 18 13.36 -8.23 49.09
C LYS A 18 14.19 -7.03 48.56
N ILE A 19 15.26 -7.29 47.82
CA ILE A 19 15.81 -6.59 46.63
C ILE A 19 17.19 -7.21 46.38
N GLU A 20 17.28 -8.17 45.45
CA GLU A 20 18.56 -8.69 44.97
C GLU A 20 18.82 -8.13 43.56
N ARG A 21 19.89 -7.32 43.48
CA ARG A 21 20.37 -6.63 42.29
C ARG A 21 21.05 -7.65 41.37
N GLN A 22 20.59 -7.75 40.11
CA GLN A 22 21.30 -8.50 39.08
C GLN A 22 22.59 -7.75 38.63
N PRO A 23 23.72 -8.46 38.49
CA PRO A 23 24.96 -7.88 38.01
C PRO A 23 24.96 -7.74 36.47
N SER A 24 25.70 -6.75 36.03
CA SER A 24 25.60 -6.14 34.71
C SER A 24 26.67 -6.63 33.71
N LYS A 25 26.29 -6.58 32.43
CA LYS A 25 27.12 -6.33 31.23
C LYS A 25 28.09 -7.43 30.76
N HIS A 26 27.55 -8.29 29.91
CA HIS A 26 28.27 -8.99 28.83
C HIS A 26 27.40 -8.88 27.56
N TRP A 27 27.91 -8.13 26.55
CA TRP A 27 27.34 -8.03 25.20
C TRP A 27 27.68 -9.30 24.42
N GLN A 28 27.02 -10.41 24.76
CA GLN A 28 26.96 -11.56 23.87
C GLN A 28 25.85 -11.32 22.84
N LEU A 29 26.24 -11.23 21.57
CA LEU A 29 25.36 -11.19 20.40
C LEU A 29 24.54 -12.48 20.35
N GLN A 30 23.40 -12.49 21.05
CA GLN A 30 22.38 -13.50 20.83
C GLN A 30 21.62 -13.12 19.55
N PRO A 31 21.50 -14.02 18.56
CA PRO A 31 20.67 -13.79 17.39
C PRO A 31 19.24 -13.56 17.87
N SER A 32 18.73 -12.37 17.57
CA SER A 32 17.50 -11.81 18.09
C SER A 32 16.33 -12.78 17.95
N ARG A 33 15.76 -13.20 19.09
CA ARG A 33 14.46 -13.85 19.27
C ARG A 33 13.31 -13.00 18.68
N CYS A 34 13.23 -12.93 17.37
CA CYS A 34 12.07 -12.41 16.65
C CYS A 34 11.52 -13.44 15.64
N VAL A 35 12.06 -14.65 15.70
CA VAL A 35 11.51 -15.90 15.20
C VAL A 35 11.51 -16.86 16.39
N VAL A 36 10.58 -17.82 16.41
CA VAL A 36 10.45 -18.91 17.39
C VAL A 36 9.52 -18.61 18.57
N ALA A 37 8.22 -18.64 18.27
CA ALA A 37 7.25 -19.33 19.12
C ALA A 37 6.33 -20.15 18.20
N GLY A 38 6.54 -21.48 18.22
CA GLY A 38 5.62 -22.47 17.65
C GLY A 38 5.76 -22.78 16.15
N ALA A 39 6.72 -23.64 15.79
CA ALA A 39 6.57 -24.64 14.73
C ALA A 39 7.89 -25.41 14.52
N SER A 40 7.74 -26.71 14.33
CA SER A 40 8.72 -27.75 13.94
C SER A 40 9.37 -27.52 12.55
N GLY A 41 9.79 -26.30 12.19
CA GLY A 41 9.98 -25.86 10.80
C GLY A 41 11.35 -25.25 10.42
N GLY A 42 12.46 -25.68 11.01
CA GLY A 42 13.80 -25.13 10.68
C GLY A 42 14.19 -25.27 9.20
N GLY A 43 13.79 -26.37 8.55
CA GLY A 43 14.04 -26.61 7.12
C GLY A 43 13.21 -25.73 6.19
N GLU A 44 11.93 -25.50 6.51
CA GLU A 44 11.02 -24.70 5.68
C GLU A 44 11.44 -23.21 5.65
N GLN A 45 11.86 -22.67 6.80
CA GLN A 45 12.35 -21.29 6.86
C GLN A 45 13.68 -21.09 6.10
N ALA A 46 14.58 -22.07 6.16
CA ALA A 46 15.83 -22.04 5.41
C ALA A 46 15.59 -22.06 3.89
N GLN A 47 14.63 -22.87 3.43
CA GLN A 47 14.22 -22.92 2.02
C GLN A 47 13.61 -21.60 1.54
N VAL A 48 12.75 -20.98 2.35
CA VAL A 48 12.15 -19.67 2.04
C VAL A 48 13.24 -18.60 1.91
N LEU A 49 14.20 -18.57 2.83
CA LEU A 49 15.30 -17.60 2.78
C LEU A 49 16.24 -17.86 1.59
N ALA A 50 16.52 -19.12 1.26
CA ALA A 50 17.28 -19.48 0.07
C ALA A 50 16.58 -19.04 -1.22
N LYS A 51 15.25 -19.22 -1.30
CA LYS A 51 14.43 -18.73 -2.42
C LYS A 51 14.51 -17.21 -2.53
N ALA A 52 14.38 -16.47 -1.43
CA ALA A 52 14.49 -15.02 -1.43
C ALA A 52 15.87 -14.52 -1.89
N ARG A 53 16.96 -15.18 -1.45
CA ARG A 53 18.32 -14.88 -1.91
C ARG A 53 18.48 -15.12 -3.41
N ARG A 54 17.93 -16.21 -3.96
CA ARG A 54 17.96 -16.48 -5.41
C ARG A 54 17.18 -15.44 -6.23
N LEU A 55 16.05 -14.97 -5.70
CA LEU A 55 15.24 -13.92 -6.31
C LEU A 55 15.88 -12.52 -6.23
N SER A 56 16.84 -12.33 -5.33
CA SER A 56 17.39 -11.00 -5.04
C SER A 56 18.12 -10.37 -6.20
N ALA A 57 18.96 -11.12 -6.92
CA ALA A 57 19.67 -10.58 -8.08
C ALA A 57 18.72 -10.09 -9.21
N PRO A 58 17.78 -10.90 -9.74
CA PRO A 58 16.90 -10.44 -10.82
C PRO A 58 15.93 -9.35 -10.36
N VAL A 59 15.41 -9.42 -9.13
CA VAL A 59 14.59 -8.34 -8.56
C VAL A 59 15.42 -7.07 -8.39
N GLY A 60 16.68 -7.19 -8.00
CA GLY A 60 17.63 -6.09 -7.88
C GLY A 60 17.86 -5.40 -9.22
N VAL A 61 18.10 -6.13 -10.30
CA VAL A 61 18.29 -5.54 -11.65
C VAL A 61 17.06 -4.73 -12.07
N LEU A 62 15.85 -5.31 -11.95
CA LEU A 62 14.61 -4.61 -12.29
C LEU A 62 14.38 -3.38 -11.40
N ALA A 63 14.68 -3.51 -10.11
CA ALA A 63 14.56 -2.43 -9.14
C ALA A 63 15.58 -1.30 -9.38
N GLY A 64 16.81 -1.62 -9.79
CA GLY A 64 17.84 -0.65 -10.13
C GLY A 64 17.49 0.12 -11.40
N LEU A 65 17.03 -0.58 -12.45
CA LEU A 65 16.58 0.01 -13.70
C LEU A 65 15.46 1.03 -13.44
N PHE A 66 14.35 0.58 -12.84
CA PHE A 66 13.22 1.44 -12.54
C PHE A 66 13.54 2.50 -11.47
N GLY A 67 14.31 2.12 -10.44
CA GLY A 67 14.68 3.00 -9.35
C GLY A 67 15.53 4.18 -9.79
N SER A 68 16.33 4.01 -10.85
CA SER A 68 17.17 5.06 -11.45
C SER A 68 16.37 5.94 -12.40
N VAL A 69 15.47 5.37 -13.20
CA VAL A 69 14.55 6.10 -14.08
C VAL A 69 13.58 6.97 -13.27
N CYS A 70 13.08 6.47 -12.14
CA CYS A 70 12.11 7.17 -11.31
C CYS A 70 12.74 7.93 -10.12
N GLY A 71 14.04 7.80 -9.87
CA GLY A 71 14.73 8.52 -8.78
C GLY A 71 14.28 8.11 -7.38
N VAL A 72 13.93 6.83 -7.19
CA VAL A 72 13.32 6.33 -5.94
C VAL A 72 14.22 5.38 -5.16
N GLY A 73 15.30 4.87 -5.76
CA GLY A 73 16.23 3.95 -5.08
C GLY A 73 15.82 2.47 -5.09
N GLY A 74 14.82 2.07 -5.90
CA GLY A 74 14.49 0.66 -6.16
C GLY A 74 13.79 -0.12 -5.02
N GLY A 75 13.87 0.35 -3.77
CA GLY A 75 13.20 -0.29 -2.62
C GLY A 75 11.68 -0.42 -2.77
N VAL A 76 11.07 0.46 -3.56
CA VAL A 76 9.66 0.42 -3.98
C VAL A 76 9.27 -0.90 -4.61
N ILE A 77 10.15 -1.47 -5.45
CA ILE A 77 9.92 -2.73 -6.16
C ILE A 77 10.36 -3.92 -5.31
N ILE A 78 11.52 -3.80 -4.64
CA ILE A 78 12.14 -4.90 -3.89
C ILE A 78 11.19 -5.41 -2.79
N VAL A 79 10.63 -4.49 -1.99
CA VAL A 79 9.80 -4.87 -0.83
C VAL A 79 8.56 -5.65 -1.26
N PRO A 80 7.69 -5.15 -2.18
CA PRO A 80 6.54 -5.91 -2.64
C PRO A 80 6.90 -7.18 -3.41
N ALA A 81 7.97 -7.18 -4.21
CA ALA A 81 8.38 -8.35 -5.00
C ALA A 81 8.80 -9.52 -4.11
N ILE A 82 9.72 -9.30 -3.16
CA ILE A 82 10.21 -10.37 -2.28
C ILE A 82 9.10 -10.85 -1.35
N VAL A 83 8.35 -9.91 -0.75
CA VAL A 83 7.29 -10.26 0.21
C VAL A 83 6.11 -10.99 -0.46
N SER A 84 5.81 -10.69 -1.72
CA SER A 84 4.77 -11.42 -2.46
C SER A 84 5.24 -12.80 -2.92
N ALA A 85 6.51 -12.94 -3.31
CA ALA A 85 7.10 -14.21 -3.72
C ALA A 85 7.39 -15.16 -2.54
N CYS A 86 7.62 -14.60 -1.36
CA CYS A 86 7.99 -15.31 -0.13
C CYS A 86 7.07 -14.85 1.03
N LYS A 87 5.86 -15.41 1.09
CA LYS A 87 4.77 -14.98 2.00
C LYS A 87 5.12 -15.05 3.49
N THR A 88 6.05 -15.91 3.88
CA THR A 88 6.45 -16.16 5.27
C THR A 88 7.60 -15.27 5.75
N ILE A 89 8.19 -14.45 4.87
CA ILE A 89 9.30 -13.57 5.27
C ILE A 89 8.77 -12.33 5.99
N PRO A 90 9.33 -11.96 7.16
CA PRO A 90 8.93 -10.75 7.86
C PRO A 90 9.31 -9.51 7.04
N GLN A 91 8.36 -8.60 6.84
CA GLN A 91 8.56 -7.42 6.00
C GLN A 91 9.69 -6.52 6.51
N ARG A 92 9.87 -6.41 7.82
CA ARG A 92 10.98 -5.63 8.43
C ARG A 92 12.37 -6.10 7.98
N LEU A 93 12.56 -7.42 7.76
CA LEU A 93 13.82 -7.97 7.25
C LEU A 93 14.05 -7.53 5.80
N VAL A 94 13.00 -7.58 4.98
CA VAL A 94 13.06 -7.13 3.58
C VAL A 94 13.31 -5.62 3.49
N SER A 95 12.61 -4.82 4.31
CA SER A 95 12.82 -3.37 4.38
C SER A 95 14.22 -2.99 4.86
N GLY A 96 14.79 -3.71 5.83
CA GLY A 96 16.16 -3.49 6.29
C GLY A 96 17.20 -3.86 5.23
N THR A 97 17.02 -4.99 4.56
CA THR A 97 17.93 -5.47 3.50
C THR A 97 17.87 -4.66 2.21
N SER A 98 16.70 -4.15 1.83
CA SER A 98 16.55 -3.33 0.63
C SER A 98 17.28 -2.00 0.71
N LEU A 99 17.59 -1.49 1.91
CA LEU A 99 18.35 -0.25 2.06
C LEU A 99 19.79 -0.34 1.53
N ALA A 100 20.41 -1.52 1.54
CA ALA A 100 21.69 -1.73 0.87
C ALA A 100 21.56 -1.59 -0.66
N ALA A 101 20.45 -2.06 -1.21
CA ALA A 101 20.13 -1.94 -2.63
C ALA A 101 19.82 -0.49 -3.02
N VAL A 102 19.09 0.22 -2.16
CA VAL A 102 18.82 1.67 -2.29
C VAL A 102 20.13 2.45 -2.31
N LEU A 103 21.03 2.18 -1.36
CA LEU A 103 22.33 2.82 -1.30
C LEU A 103 23.16 2.55 -2.56
N SER A 104 23.18 1.31 -3.04
CA SER A 104 23.84 0.93 -4.30
C SER A 104 23.27 1.68 -5.50
N THR A 105 21.94 1.73 -5.64
CA THR A 105 21.24 2.47 -6.71
C THR A 105 21.60 3.95 -6.64
N ALA A 106 21.52 4.55 -5.44
CA ALA A 106 21.80 5.96 -5.21
C ALA A 106 23.24 6.32 -5.58
N LEU A 107 24.23 5.52 -5.18
CA LEU A 107 25.64 5.75 -5.51
C LEU A 107 25.90 5.69 -7.03
N VAL A 108 25.45 4.62 -7.70
CA VAL A 108 25.66 4.44 -9.14
C VAL A 108 24.96 5.53 -9.93
N SER A 109 23.67 5.79 -9.64
CA SER A 109 22.92 6.78 -10.38
C SER A 109 23.35 8.20 -10.07
N ALA A 110 23.70 8.53 -8.82
CA ALA A 110 24.24 9.85 -8.49
C ALA A 110 25.54 10.12 -9.25
N TYR A 111 26.41 9.11 -9.41
CA TYR A 111 27.60 9.22 -10.25
C TYR A 111 27.22 9.54 -11.70
N THR A 112 26.31 8.76 -12.32
CA THR A 112 25.88 9.01 -13.71
C THR A 112 25.25 10.40 -13.87
N TYR A 113 24.25 10.76 -13.06
CA TYR A 113 23.59 12.07 -13.16
C TYR A 113 24.55 13.23 -12.88
N SER A 114 25.47 13.08 -11.91
CA SER A 114 26.49 14.09 -11.63
C SER A 114 27.47 14.25 -12.80
N SER A 115 27.84 13.15 -13.46
CA SER A 115 28.70 13.19 -14.64
C SER A 115 28.04 13.89 -15.83
N SER A 116 26.70 13.88 -15.89
CA SER A 116 25.89 14.59 -16.88
C SER A 116 25.53 16.03 -16.49
N GLY A 117 26.00 16.53 -15.33
CA GLY A 117 25.67 17.88 -14.85
C GLY A 117 24.23 18.06 -14.36
N CYS A 118 23.45 16.98 -14.21
CA CYS A 118 22.04 17.02 -13.82
C CYS A 118 21.86 16.85 -12.31
N VAL A 119 22.60 17.60 -11.49
CA VAL A 119 22.51 17.52 -10.02
C VAL A 119 22.67 18.90 -9.39
N ASP A 120 21.73 19.28 -8.55
CA ASP A 120 21.81 20.49 -7.71
C ASP A 120 22.35 20.15 -6.32
N LEU A 121 23.59 20.53 -6.07
CA LEU A 121 24.27 20.21 -4.82
C LEU A 121 23.67 20.96 -3.62
N ALA A 122 23.15 22.18 -3.83
CA ALA A 122 22.58 23.00 -2.75
C ALA A 122 21.34 22.33 -2.14
N SER A 123 20.39 21.90 -2.96
CA SER A 123 19.19 21.19 -2.51
C SER A 123 19.55 19.85 -1.85
N ALA A 124 20.51 19.11 -2.41
CA ALA A 124 20.97 17.85 -1.82
C ALA A 124 21.58 18.07 -0.41
N MET A 125 22.36 19.13 -0.23
CA MET A 125 22.95 19.50 1.07
C MET A 125 21.91 19.93 2.11
N LEU A 126 20.79 20.51 1.71
CA LEU A 126 19.70 20.87 2.63
C LEU A 126 18.87 19.65 3.04
N ILE A 127 18.58 18.75 2.11
CA ILE A 127 17.76 17.56 2.34
C ILE A 127 18.50 16.51 3.18
N SER A 128 19.79 16.27 2.88
CA SER A 128 20.53 15.12 3.41
C SER A 128 20.68 15.11 4.93
N PRO A 129 21.08 16.20 5.62
CA PRO A 129 21.29 16.20 7.07
C PRO A 129 20.00 15.94 7.84
N ALA A 130 18.90 16.59 7.43
CA ALA A 130 17.59 16.42 8.04
C ALA A 130 17.06 14.99 7.84
N ALA A 131 17.24 14.44 6.64
CA ALA A 131 16.88 13.05 6.35
C ALA A 131 17.73 12.05 7.14
N MET A 132 19.04 12.29 7.21
CA MET A 132 19.98 11.41 7.92
C MET A 132 19.66 11.35 9.42
N LEU A 133 19.30 12.47 10.03
CA LEU A 133 18.96 12.54 11.44
C LEU A 133 17.65 11.79 11.77
N THR A 134 16.67 11.84 10.87
CA THR A 134 15.34 11.25 11.08
C THR A 134 15.25 9.78 10.63
N ALA A 135 16.11 9.33 9.73
CA ALA A 135 16.13 7.96 9.21
C ALA A 135 16.25 6.86 10.29
N PRO A 136 17.15 6.95 11.28
CA PRO A 136 17.21 5.98 12.37
C PRO A 136 15.94 5.92 13.22
N LEU A 137 15.23 7.05 13.39
CA LEU A 137 13.96 7.10 14.12
C LEU A 137 12.88 6.29 13.38
N GLY A 138 12.83 6.42 12.05
CA GLY A 138 11.96 5.61 11.20
C GLY A 138 12.22 4.11 11.35
N ALA A 139 13.50 3.71 11.28
CA ALA A 139 13.91 2.31 11.44
C ALA A 139 13.54 1.73 12.82
N ARG A 140 13.65 2.53 13.89
CA ARG A 140 13.20 2.13 15.24
C ARG A 140 11.68 2.00 15.31
N LEU A 141 10.94 2.88 14.64
CA LEU A 141 9.48 2.83 14.60
C LEU A 141 8.96 1.58 13.88
N THR A 142 9.69 1.06 12.89
CA THR A 142 9.37 -0.20 12.21
C THR A 142 9.20 -1.36 13.19
N ALA A 143 9.97 -1.40 14.29
CA ALA A 143 9.87 -2.45 15.31
C ALA A 143 8.55 -2.41 16.10
N ARG A 144 7.86 -1.26 16.14
CA ARG A 144 6.58 -1.08 16.84
C ARG A 144 5.37 -1.35 15.95
N LEU A 145 5.56 -1.55 14.65
CA LEU A 145 4.47 -1.73 13.69
C LEU A 145 4.38 -3.18 13.22
N ASN A 146 3.14 -3.66 13.08
CA ASN A 146 2.87 -4.97 12.50
C ASN A 146 3.22 -4.97 11.00
N CYS A 147 3.70 -6.11 10.47
CA CYS A 147 4.06 -6.25 9.05
C CYS A 147 2.90 -5.87 8.10
N THR A 148 1.66 -6.21 8.46
CA THR A 148 0.46 -5.84 7.68
C THR A 148 0.22 -4.33 7.65
N ALA A 149 0.44 -3.65 8.78
CA ALA A 149 0.31 -2.20 8.86
C ALA A 149 1.37 -1.52 7.99
N LEU A 150 2.62 -1.98 8.09
CA LEU A 150 3.73 -1.47 7.28
C LEU A 150 3.47 -1.61 5.78
N ARG A 151 2.90 -2.74 5.35
CA ARG A 151 2.51 -2.95 3.94
C ARG A 151 1.41 -2.00 3.47
N ARG A 152 0.41 -1.74 4.32
CA ARG A 152 -0.67 -0.80 3.99
C ARG A 152 -0.15 0.63 3.91
N ILE A 153 0.69 1.04 4.87
CA ILE A 153 1.33 2.35 4.88
C ILE A 153 2.11 2.53 3.58
N LEU A 154 2.95 1.57 3.19
CA LEU A 154 3.67 1.60 1.92
C LEU A 154 2.72 1.74 0.71
N GLY A 155 1.67 0.91 0.64
CA GLY A 155 0.73 0.93 -0.48
C GLY A 155 -0.02 2.26 -0.63
N TYR A 156 -0.54 2.82 0.47
CA TYR A 156 -1.21 4.12 0.44
C TYR A 156 -0.22 5.25 0.11
N PHE A 157 0.99 5.17 0.65
CA PHE A 157 2.05 6.12 0.40
C PHE A 157 2.43 6.21 -1.09
N LEU A 158 2.57 5.06 -1.78
CA LEU A 158 2.86 5.05 -3.22
C LEU A 158 1.70 5.63 -4.06
N LEU A 159 0.46 5.32 -3.69
CA LEU A 159 -0.71 5.89 -4.38
C LEU A 159 -0.81 7.41 -4.17
N ALA A 160 -0.49 7.88 -2.97
CA ALA A 160 -0.49 9.30 -2.66
C ALA A 160 0.61 10.05 -3.42
N ALA A 161 1.79 9.45 -3.60
CA ALA A 161 2.92 10.06 -4.30
C ALA A 161 2.74 10.12 -5.83
N ALA A 162 2.00 9.17 -6.42
CA ALA A 162 1.84 9.06 -7.87
C ALA A 162 1.39 10.34 -8.61
N PRO A 163 0.36 11.08 -8.14
CA PRO A 163 -0.08 12.29 -8.84
C PRO A 163 0.85 13.50 -8.65
N LEU A 164 1.76 13.53 -7.67
CA LEU A 164 2.50 14.76 -7.34
C LEU A 164 3.46 15.22 -8.45
N VAL A 165 4.05 14.28 -9.21
CA VAL A 165 4.97 14.63 -10.31
C VAL A 165 4.21 15.26 -11.49
N PRO A 166 3.19 14.61 -12.09
CA PRO A 166 2.42 15.23 -13.18
C PRO A 166 1.58 16.43 -12.72
N LEU A 167 1.33 16.58 -11.41
CA LEU A 167 0.67 17.77 -10.86
C LEU A 167 1.50 19.04 -11.11
N LYS A 168 2.84 18.97 -11.15
CA LYS A 168 3.69 20.10 -11.52
C LYS A 168 3.35 20.61 -12.92
N ALA A 169 3.30 19.71 -13.90
CA ALA A 169 2.95 20.06 -15.28
C ALA A 169 1.56 20.71 -15.37
N TYR A 170 0.59 20.25 -14.56
CA TYR A 170 -0.74 20.84 -14.51
C TYR A 170 -0.78 22.23 -13.84
N LEU A 171 0.02 22.43 -12.78
CA LEU A 171 0.10 23.70 -12.04
C LEU A 171 0.83 24.79 -12.84
N LEU A 172 1.87 24.43 -13.61
CA LEU A 172 2.58 25.38 -14.48
C LEU A 172 1.72 25.82 -15.68
N LEU A 173 0.87 24.94 -16.21
CA LEU A 173 -0.10 25.31 -17.25
C LEU A 173 -1.21 26.24 -16.76
N SER A 174 -1.44 26.34 -15.45
CA SER A 174 -2.46 27.22 -14.86
C SER A 174 -1.92 28.59 -14.43
N HIS A 175 -0.59 28.76 -14.41
CA HIS A 175 0.09 30.04 -14.14
C HIS A 175 1.23 30.24 -15.16
N PRO A 176 0.96 30.79 -16.36
CA PRO A 176 2.03 31.33 -17.19
C PRO A 176 2.66 32.51 -16.44
N GLU A 177 3.76 32.27 -15.73
CA GLU A 177 4.60 33.35 -15.23
C GLU A 177 5.26 34.02 -16.42
N GLN A 178 5.12 35.34 -16.48
CA GLN A 178 5.82 36.23 -17.39
C GLN A 178 7.32 36.01 -17.19
N GLU A 179 8.00 35.55 -18.23
CA GLU A 179 9.47 35.53 -18.28
C GLU A 179 9.98 36.96 -18.09
N GLU A 180 10.64 37.23 -16.96
CA GLU A 180 11.52 38.39 -16.83
C GLU A 180 12.79 38.11 -17.65
N GLU A 181 12.79 38.60 -18.89
CA GLU A 181 13.97 38.75 -19.74
C GLU A 181 15.01 39.70 -19.10
N PRO A 182 16.29 39.32 -19.01
CA PRO A 182 17.31 40.19 -18.46
C PRO A 182 17.90 41.10 -19.55
N GLY A 183 17.69 42.41 -19.41
CA GLY A 183 18.64 43.44 -19.85
C GLY A 183 18.16 44.37 -20.96
N THR A 184 17.98 45.64 -20.63
CA THR A 184 18.91 46.73 -21.02
C THR A 184 18.31 48.08 -20.60
N ALA A 185 19.08 48.83 -19.84
CA ALA A 185 18.78 50.22 -19.54
C ALA A 185 18.93 51.07 -20.80
N THR A 186 17.87 51.80 -21.19
CA THR A 186 18.02 53.14 -21.77
C THR A 186 16.72 53.94 -21.64
N ALA A 187 16.90 55.21 -21.31
CA ALA A 187 15.91 56.25 -21.09
C ALA A 187 14.95 56.51 -22.26
N ASN A 188 13.70 56.89 -22.00
CA ASN A 188 13.22 58.29 -22.05
C ASN A 188 11.69 58.40 -22.04
N ASN A 189 11.22 59.25 -21.13
CA ASN A 189 10.15 60.24 -21.21
C ASN A 189 8.97 60.12 -22.20
N SER A 190 7.80 60.39 -21.59
CA SER A 190 6.74 61.28 -22.05
C SER A 190 5.58 60.73 -22.90
N SER A 191 4.41 60.88 -22.28
CA SER A 191 3.20 61.50 -22.83
C SER A 191 2.08 60.61 -23.41
N LYS A 192 0.92 60.81 -22.78
CA LYS A 192 -0.39 61.12 -23.38
C LYS A 192 -1.24 60.02 -24.03
N THR A 193 -2.43 59.91 -23.43
CA THR A 193 -3.79 59.96 -24.03
C THR A 193 -4.33 58.75 -24.80
N SER A 194 -5.44 58.23 -24.24
CA SER A 194 -6.71 57.86 -24.90
C SER A 194 -6.67 57.03 -26.19
N SER A 195 -7.39 55.91 -26.20
CA SER A 195 -8.72 55.84 -26.84
C SER A 195 -9.25 54.40 -26.92
N SER A 196 -10.57 54.33 -26.84
CA SER A 196 -11.46 53.19 -26.97
C SER A 196 -11.59 52.65 -28.39
N SER A 197 -11.75 51.34 -28.52
CA SER A 197 -12.66 50.60 -29.44
C SER A 197 -12.23 49.13 -29.37
N GLY A 198 -13.09 48.12 -29.24
CA GLY A 198 -14.47 48.00 -29.65
C GLY A 198 -14.57 46.89 -30.69
N THR A 199 -14.43 45.63 -30.28
CA THR A 199 -14.79 44.47 -31.11
C THR A 199 -15.42 43.37 -30.26
N SER A 200 -16.75 43.47 -30.22
CA SER A 200 -17.77 42.42 -30.34
C SER A 200 -17.60 41.08 -29.62
N LEU A 201 -18.62 40.79 -28.80
CA LEU A 201 -18.95 39.54 -28.12
C LEU A 201 -19.34 38.38 -29.09
N ALA A 202 -19.17 38.54 -30.40
CA ALA A 202 -19.56 37.56 -31.42
C ALA A 202 -18.43 36.59 -31.83
N ASP A 203 -17.16 36.90 -31.53
CA ASP A 203 -16.03 35.98 -31.78
C ASP A 203 -15.84 34.95 -30.65
N ALA A 204 -16.62 35.06 -29.56
CA ALA A 204 -16.51 34.23 -28.36
C ALA A 204 -17.31 32.90 -28.41
N LEU A 205 -17.99 32.58 -29.53
CA LEU A 205 -18.92 31.43 -29.60
C LEU A 205 -18.71 30.50 -30.79
N ALA A 206 -17.53 30.49 -31.41
CA ALA A 206 -17.23 29.61 -32.54
C ALA A 206 -15.92 28.82 -32.38
N ALA A 207 -15.77 28.04 -31.30
CA ALA A 207 -14.79 26.94 -31.26
C ALA A 207 -15.06 25.94 -30.11
N HIS A 208 -16.19 25.24 -30.17
CA HIS A 208 -16.33 23.96 -29.47
C HIS A 208 -16.80 22.88 -30.45
N SER A 209 -15.83 22.14 -30.97
CA SER A 209 -16.10 20.83 -31.60
C SER A 209 -14.88 19.90 -31.47
N ALA A 210 -15.09 18.88 -30.63
CA ALA A 210 -14.47 17.55 -30.61
C ALA A 210 -13.04 17.36 -30.00
N PRO A 211 -12.78 16.16 -29.42
CA PRO A 211 -11.80 15.95 -28.36
C PRO A 211 -10.44 15.52 -28.92
N ALA A 212 -9.40 16.28 -28.65
CA ALA A 212 -8.04 15.89 -28.99
C ALA A 212 -7.42 15.01 -27.89
N SER A 213 -6.96 13.85 -28.32
CA SER A 213 -6.30 12.76 -27.60
C SER A 213 -5.26 13.17 -26.54
N VAL A 214 -5.10 12.29 -25.55
CA VAL A 214 -4.09 12.23 -24.46
C VAL A 214 -2.62 12.32 -24.94
N ALA A 215 -2.37 12.46 -26.25
CA ALA A 215 -1.05 12.59 -26.86
C ALA A 215 -0.60 14.05 -27.12
N ALA A 216 -1.47 15.05 -26.95
CA ALA A 216 -1.17 16.44 -27.35
C ALA A 216 -0.61 17.35 -26.23
N VAL A 217 -0.50 16.87 -24.99
CA VAL A 217 0.01 17.67 -23.85
C VAL A 217 1.55 17.75 -23.81
N ALA A 218 2.24 17.17 -24.80
CA ALA A 218 3.70 17.05 -24.82
C ALA A 218 4.43 18.20 -25.55
N ALA A 219 3.76 19.29 -25.94
CA ALA A 219 4.35 20.35 -26.73
C ALA A 219 4.01 21.75 -26.18
N ALA A 220 4.54 22.06 -25.00
CA ALA A 220 4.84 23.44 -24.63
C ALA A 220 6.37 23.54 -24.61
N ALA A 221 6.90 24.44 -25.44
CA ALA A 221 8.32 24.61 -25.67
C ALA A 221 9.06 24.96 -24.38
N GLU A 222 9.95 24.08 -23.93
CA GLU A 222 11.03 24.42 -23.00
C GLU A 222 12.32 24.60 -23.80
N PRO A 223 13.24 25.48 -23.37
CA PRO A 223 14.42 25.84 -24.14
C PRO A 223 15.32 24.62 -24.37
N GLU A 224 15.95 24.63 -25.55
CA GLU A 224 16.89 23.63 -26.05
C GLU A 224 17.95 23.29 -24.99
N VAL A 225 18.10 21.99 -24.69
CA VAL A 225 19.13 21.46 -23.80
C VAL A 225 20.49 21.70 -24.44
N ALA A 226 21.09 22.86 -24.17
CA ALA A 226 22.45 23.15 -24.54
C ALA A 226 23.37 22.13 -23.85
N ALA A 227 24.23 21.48 -24.66
CA ALA A 227 25.20 20.51 -24.20
C ALA A 227 26.13 21.13 -23.14
N VAL A 228 25.92 20.75 -21.88
CA VAL A 228 26.78 21.17 -20.76
C VAL A 228 27.96 20.20 -20.68
N SER A 229 29.16 20.71 -20.94
CA SER A 229 30.44 20.03 -20.74
C SER A 229 30.58 19.49 -19.31
N PRO A 230 31.26 18.34 -19.11
CA PRO A 230 31.37 17.72 -17.78
C PRO A 230 32.12 18.65 -16.80
N PRO A 231 31.72 18.72 -15.52
CA PRO A 231 32.39 19.57 -14.54
C PRO A 231 33.76 19.01 -14.14
N GLU A 232 34.76 19.90 -14.10
CA GLU A 232 36.10 19.66 -13.57
C GLU A 232 36.04 19.47 -12.04
N GLY A 233 35.89 18.22 -11.59
CA GLY A 233 36.14 17.80 -10.21
C GLY A 233 35.15 18.30 -9.13
N ALA A 234 35.23 17.67 -7.94
CA ALA A 234 34.37 17.98 -6.78
C ALA A 234 34.53 19.44 -6.27
N ALA A 235 35.67 20.06 -6.54
CA ALA A 235 35.96 21.45 -6.15
C ALA A 235 35.17 22.48 -6.98
N GLY A 236 34.97 22.24 -8.28
CA GLY A 236 34.15 23.10 -9.14
C GLY A 236 32.66 23.04 -8.79
N MET A 237 32.19 21.89 -8.31
CA MET A 237 30.82 21.68 -7.83
C MET A 237 30.49 22.49 -6.56
N LEU A 238 31.47 22.66 -5.67
CA LEU A 238 31.31 23.47 -4.45
C LEU A 238 31.36 24.98 -4.73
N ALA A 239 32.06 25.39 -5.79
CA ALA A 239 32.25 26.80 -6.14
C ALA A 239 30.97 27.49 -6.68
N ASN A 240 29.97 26.74 -7.13
CA ASN A 240 28.70 27.24 -7.68
C ASN A 240 27.47 26.98 -6.79
N LEU A 241 27.66 26.82 -5.48
CA LEU A 241 26.56 26.62 -4.52
C LEU A 241 25.67 27.87 -4.44
N LYS A 242 24.54 27.87 -5.14
CA LYS A 242 23.50 28.89 -5.03
C LYS A 242 22.36 28.37 -4.17
N PHE A 243 22.27 28.87 -2.93
CA PHE A 243 21.19 28.46 -2.03
C PHE A 243 19.85 29.08 -2.46
N PRO A 244 18.75 28.30 -2.42
CA PRO A 244 17.42 28.82 -2.70
C PRO A 244 16.97 29.77 -1.58
N ALA A 245 15.91 30.53 -1.85
CA ALA A 245 15.29 31.43 -0.87
C ALA A 245 15.00 30.70 0.47
N PRO A 246 15.07 31.39 1.62
CA PRO A 246 15.00 30.76 2.94
C PRO A 246 13.69 29.97 3.16
N ALA A 247 12.58 30.41 2.58
CA ALA A 247 11.31 29.68 2.61
C ALA A 247 11.40 28.32 1.90
N THR A 248 11.95 28.29 0.68
CA THR A 248 12.18 27.06 -0.07
C THR A 248 13.19 26.16 0.64
N ALA A 249 14.27 26.73 1.18
CA ALA A 249 15.25 25.98 1.95
C ALA A 249 14.63 25.30 3.19
N ALA A 250 13.73 25.98 3.90
CA ALA A 250 12.99 25.42 5.02
C ALA A 250 12.07 24.26 4.58
N MET A 251 11.36 24.42 3.46
CA MET A 251 10.51 23.35 2.90
C MET A 251 11.32 22.14 2.43
N LEU A 252 12.49 22.34 1.83
CA LEU A 252 13.40 21.26 1.43
C LEU A 252 13.97 20.53 2.65
N THR A 253 14.30 21.25 3.72
CA THR A 253 14.77 20.65 4.97
C THR A 253 13.65 19.82 5.63
N ALA A 254 12.41 20.34 5.67
CA ALA A 254 11.25 19.60 6.16
C ALA A 254 10.95 18.36 5.32
N THR A 255 11.06 18.48 3.99
CA THR A 255 10.97 17.37 3.04
C THR A 255 12.01 16.29 3.35
N GLY A 256 13.26 16.69 3.62
CA GLY A 256 14.33 15.80 4.06
C GLY A 256 13.97 15.06 5.34
N ALA A 257 13.50 15.76 6.38
CA ALA A 257 13.08 15.14 7.64
C ALA A 257 11.94 14.11 7.44
N ALA A 258 10.93 14.44 6.65
CA ALA A 258 9.83 13.52 6.35
C ALA A 258 10.31 12.31 5.53
N ALA A 259 11.15 12.54 4.53
CA ALA A 259 11.72 11.50 3.67
C ALA A 259 12.64 10.55 4.44
N GLY A 260 13.47 11.08 5.36
CA GLY A 260 14.32 10.27 6.22
C GLY A 260 13.49 9.34 7.10
N LEU A 261 12.50 9.89 7.81
CA LEU A 261 11.57 9.10 8.63
C LEU A 261 10.88 8.00 7.82
N ALA A 262 10.35 8.33 6.64
CA ALA A 262 9.68 7.37 5.76
C ALA A 262 10.64 6.31 5.19
N SER A 263 11.86 6.71 4.81
CA SER A 263 12.92 5.82 4.31
C SER A 263 13.28 4.76 5.35
N GLY A 264 13.54 5.18 6.59
CA GLY A 264 13.84 4.27 7.69
C GLY A 264 12.68 3.34 8.03
N LEU A 265 11.45 3.88 8.03
CA LEU A 265 10.24 3.12 8.37
C LEU A 265 9.96 2.02 7.35
N LEU A 266 9.96 2.37 6.07
CA LEU A 266 9.45 1.52 4.99
C LEU A 266 10.55 0.73 4.25
N GLY A 267 11.82 1.17 4.33
CA GLY A 267 12.97 0.54 3.65
C GLY A 267 13.05 0.83 2.14
N VAL A 268 12.37 1.87 1.68
CA VAL A 268 12.09 2.12 0.25
C VAL A 268 13.11 3.06 -0.37
N GLY A 269 13.80 3.86 0.45
CA GLY A 269 14.46 5.10 0.01
C GLY A 269 13.46 6.26 0.03
N GLY A 270 13.87 7.40 0.58
CA GLY A 270 13.01 8.59 0.71
C GLY A 270 12.67 9.26 -0.63
N GLY A 271 13.21 8.76 -1.75
CA GLY A 271 13.00 9.31 -3.09
C GLY A 271 11.53 9.36 -3.53
N VAL A 272 10.65 8.50 -2.99
CA VAL A 272 9.20 8.61 -3.22
C VAL A 272 8.63 9.95 -2.73
N ILE A 273 9.21 10.54 -1.68
CA ILE A 273 8.84 11.88 -1.17
C ILE A 273 9.70 12.95 -1.82
N VAL A 274 11.02 12.76 -1.83
CA VAL A 274 11.95 13.81 -2.24
C VAL A 274 11.77 14.16 -3.70
N THR A 275 11.64 13.18 -4.61
CA THR A 275 11.50 13.46 -6.04
C THR A 275 10.28 14.31 -6.36
N PRO A 276 9.04 13.94 -5.98
CA PRO A 276 7.88 14.79 -6.27
C PRO A 276 7.90 16.13 -5.55
N LEU A 277 8.33 16.19 -4.29
CA LEU A 277 8.36 17.46 -3.56
C LEU A 277 9.45 18.38 -4.09
N LEU A 278 10.62 17.87 -4.45
CA LEU A 278 11.67 18.66 -5.08
C LEU A 278 11.21 19.17 -6.45
N ALA A 279 10.52 18.33 -7.25
CA ALA A 279 9.92 18.77 -8.50
C ALA A 279 8.94 19.94 -8.31
N LEU A 280 8.08 19.89 -7.29
CA LEU A 280 7.08 20.93 -7.01
C LEU A 280 7.67 22.20 -6.39
N LEU A 281 8.73 22.07 -5.57
CA LEU A 281 9.32 23.19 -4.84
C LEU A 281 10.40 23.94 -5.63
N THR A 282 10.87 23.38 -6.75
CA THR A 282 11.96 23.95 -7.54
C THR A 282 11.62 23.98 -9.04
N PRO A 283 12.12 24.98 -9.77
CA PRO A 283 11.92 25.08 -11.21
C PRO A 283 12.81 24.11 -12.01
N PHE A 284 13.49 23.17 -11.36
CA PHE A 284 14.44 22.29 -12.03
C PHE A 284 13.75 21.30 -12.99
N ALA A 285 14.46 20.99 -14.07
CA ALA A 285 14.09 19.93 -15.00
C ALA A 285 14.01 18.58 -14.28
N GLN A 286 13.10 17.71 -14.74
CA GLN A 286 12.84 16.42 -14.08
C GLN A 286 14.10 15.57 -13.95
N VAL A 287 15.00 15.56 -14.94
CA VAL A 287 16.28 14.83 -14.89
C VAL A 287 17.15 15.32 -13.72
N THR A 288 17.23 16.64 -13.51
CA THR A 288 17.98 17.25 -12.41
C THR A 288 17.36 16.92 -11.05
N VAL A 289 16.03 16.90 -10.95
CA VAL A 289 15.33 16.50 -9.74
C VAL A 289 15.66 15.06 -9.35
N LEU A 290 15.68 14.14 -10.32
CA LEU A 290 16.01 12.74 -10.10
C LEU A 290 17.46 12.54 -9.63
N GLY A 291 18.41 13.21 -10.30
CA GLY A 291 19.82 13.16 -9.91
C GLY A 291 20.06 13.72 -8.51
N THR A 292 19.44 14.86 -8.20
CA THR A 292 19.52 15.53 -6.90
C THR A 292 18.92 14.68 -5.78
N SER A 293 17.75 14.06 -6.01
CA SER A 293 17.12 13.22 -5.00
C SER A 293 17.93 11.95 -4.72
N LEU A 294 18.51 11.32 -5.74
CA LEU A 294 19.37 10.14 -5.58
C LEU A 294 20.65 10.48 -4.80
N LEU A 295 21.31 11.60 -5.11
CA LEU A 295 22.45 12.07 -4.33
C LEU A 295 22.07 12.32 -2.87
N ALA A 296 20.95 13.01 -2.63
CA ALA A 296 20.47 13.34 -1.29
C ALA A 296 20.09 12.10 -0.45
N MET A 297 19.82 10.96 -1.08
CA MET A 297 19.41 9.73 -0.38
C MET A 297 20.57 8.88 0.15
N ILE A 298 21.82 9.16 -0.24
CA ILE A 298 22.98 8.37 0.20
C ILE A 298 23.15 8.42 1.74
N PRO A 299 23.16 9.60 2.41
CA PRO A 299 23.30 9.66 3.87
C PRO A 299 22.15 9.00 4.66
N PRO A 300 20.85 9.29 4.39
CA PRO A 300 19.77 8.66 5.13
C PRO A 300 19.63 7.16 4.87
N ALA A 301 19.91 6.67 3.66
CA ALA A 301 19.89 5.23 3.38
C ALA A 301 20.98 4.50 4.18
N SER A 302 22.17 5.08 4.28
CA SER A 302 23.28 4.57 5.09
C SER A 302 22.92 4.54 6.58
N ALA A 303 22.37 5.63 7.12
CA ALA A 303 21.95 5.73 8.52
C ALA A 303 20.82 4.74 8.86
N ALA A 304 19.82 4.60 7.98
CA ALA A 304 18.74 3.63 8.14
C ALA A 304 19.26 2.19 8.07
N LEU A 305 20.14 1.88 7.12
CA LEU A 305 20.73 0.54 6.96
C LEU A 305 21.51 0.15 8.22
N LEU A 306 22.35 1.05 8.72
CA LEU A 306 23.11 0.83 9.95
C LEU A 306 22.17 0.59 11.15
N GLN A 307 21.09 1.35 11.25
CA GLN A 307 20.12 1.15 12.33
C GLN A 307 19.36 -0.17 12.20
N HIS A 308 18.94 -0.57 10.99
CA HIS A 308 18.31 -1.88 10.76
C HIS A 308 19.30 -3.03 11.00
N HIS A 309 20.57 -2.85 10.67
CA HIS A 309 21.63 -3.79 10.98
C HIS A 309 21.78 -3.97 12.50
N ARG A 310 21.82 -2.87 13.27
CA ARG A 310 21.83 -2.90 14.75
C ARG A 310 20.60 -3.59 15.34
N LEU A 311 19.46 -3.56 14.64
CA LEU A 311 18.23 -4.24 15.04
C LEU A 311 18.17 -5.72 14.60
N GLY A 312 19.17 -6.22 13.86
CA GLY A 312 19.19 -7.59 13.32
C GLY A 312 18.24 -7.82 12.15
N ASN A 313 17.80 -6.76 11.45
CA ASN A 313 16.87 -6.82 10.33
C ASN A 313 17.56 -6.88 8.95
N VAL A 314 18.84 -7.29 8.89
CA VAL A 314 19.62 -7.32 7.64
C VAL A 314 20.21 -8.70 7.40
N ASP A 315 19.77 -9.37 6.33
CA ASP A 315 20.46 -10.51 5.73
C ASP A 315 21.49 -10.01 4.70
N TRP A 316 22.76 -10.11 5.04
CA TRP A 316 23.86 -9.59 4.20
C TRP A 316 24.03 -10.31 2.87
N ARG A 317 23.65 -11.59 2.77
CA ARG A 317 23.72 -12.33 1.50
C ARG A 317 22.65 -11.82 0.53
N MET A 318 21.45 -11.59 1.06
CA MET A 318 20.34 -11.00 0.31
C MET A 318 20.67 -9.55 -0.07
N ALA A 319 21.23 -8.77 0.86
CA ALA A 319 21.65 -7.39 0.64
C ALA A 319 22.72 -7.28 -0.45
N ALA A 320 23.75 -8.12 -0.43
CA ALA A 320 24.80 -8.12 -1.46
C ALA A 320 24.25 -8.48 -2.84
N ALA A 321 23.39 -9.50 -2.94
CA ALA A 321 22.77 -9.89 -4.20
C ALA A 321 21.84 -8.79 -4.75
N LEU A 322 21.06 -8.14 -3.87
CA LEU A 322 20.24 -6.98 -4.26
C LEU A 322 21.09 -5.79 -4.71
N ALA A 323 22.15 -5.46 -3.96
CA ALA A 323 23.03 -4.34 -4.26
C ALA A 323 23.78 -4.52 -5.59
N ALA A 324 24.27 -5.73 -5.88
CA ALA A 324 24.91 -6.04 -7.16
C ALA A 324 23.90 -5.96 -8.31
N GLY A 325 22.70 -6.51 -8.13
CA GLY A 325 21.63 -6.42 -9.11
C GLY A 325 21.21 -4.97 -9.37
N THR A 326 20.96 -4.19 -8.32
CA THR A 326 20.57 -2.78 -8.48
C THR A 326 21.68 -1.95 -9.09
N ALA A 327 22.95 -2.16 -8.75
CA ALA A 327 24.07 -1.47 -9.41
C ALA A 327 24.04 -1.69 -10.93
N LEU A 328 23.91 -2.95 -11.38
CA LEU A 328 23.85 -3.29 -12.80
C LEU A 328 22.62 -2.67 -13.48
N GLY A 329 21.44 -2.80 -12.87
CA GLY A 329 20.22 -2.18 -13.38
C GLY A 329 20.30 -0.65 -13.41
N SER A 330 20.99 -0.05 -12.44
CA SER A 330 21.10 1.39 -12.29
C SER A 330 21.96 2.05 -13.36
N VAL A 331 23.02 1.38 -13.81
CA VAL A 331 23.81 1.88 -14.95
C VAL A 331 22.87 2.05 -16.16
N ALA A 332 22.17 0.99 -16.56
CA ALA A 332 21.23 1.05 -17.68
C ALA A 332 20.07 2.04 -17.45
N GLY A 333 19.52 2.08 -16.23
CA GLY A 333 18.37 2.93 -15.92
C GLY A 333 18.72 4.42 -15.93
N SER A 334 19.87 4.78 -15.38
CA SER A 334 20.34 6.17 -15.36
C SER A 334 20.77 6.65 -16.75
N THR A 335 21.42 5.82 -17.57
CA THR A 335 21.76 6.19 -18.96
C THR A 335 20.51 6.41 -19.81
N VAL A 336 19.50 5.54 -19.68
CA VAL A 336 18.22 5.72 -20.36
C VAL A 336 17.52 6.99 -19.90
N ALA A 337 17.58 7.29 -18.60
CA ALA A 337 16.89 8.45 -18.03
C ALA A 337 17.50 9.78 -18.46
N VAL A 338 18.83 9.88 -18.58
CA VAL A 338 19.51 11.09 -19.07
C VAL A 338 19.18 11.37 -20.54
N GLN A 339 18.93 10.33 -21.33
CA GLN A 339 18.58 10.45 -22.76
C GLN A 339 17.06 10.49 -23.00
N ALA A 340 16.24 10.42 -21.95
CA ALA A 340 14.80 10.32 -22.09
C ALA A 340 14.20 11.67 -22.53
N PRO A 341 13.24 11.67 -23.48
CA PRO A 341 12.53 12.89 -23.83
C PRO A 341 11.69 13.42 -22.66
N PRO A 342 11.35 14.72 -22.66
CA PRO A 342 10.49 15.34 -21.65
C PRO A 342 9.17 14.57 -21.45
N GLY A 343 8.67 14.54 -20.21
CA GLY A 343 7.42 13.86 -19.85
C GLY A 343 7.49 12.33 -19.71
N TYR A 344 8.44 11.64 -20.37
CA TYR A 344 8.54 10.17 -20.25
C TYR A 344 8.87 9.72 -18.83
N LEU A 345 9.78 10.44 -18.16
CA LEU A 345 10.19 10.16 -16.77
C LEU A 345 9.04 10.38 -15.78
N GLU A 346 8.22 11.40 -16.02
CA GLU A 346 7.04 11.72 -15.21
C GLU A 346 5.95 10.65 -15.37
N ALA A 347 5.68 10.24 -16.62
CA ALA A 347 4.76 9.17 -16.93
C ALA A 347 5.22 7.84 -16.32
N ALA A 348 6.51 7.50 -16.46
CA ALA A 348 7.10 6.29 -15.88
C ALA A 348 6.95 6.28 -14.34
N PHE A 349 7.22 7.41 -13.68
CA PHE A 349 7.00 7.56 -12.24
C PHE A 349 5.53 7.35 -11.87
N CYS A 350 4.61 8.09 -12.49
CA CYS A 350 3.18 8.05 -12.16
C CYS A 350 2.58 6.65 -12.38
N ILE A 351 2.78 6.07 -13.57
CA ILE A 351 2.27 4.73 -13.91
C ILE A 351 2.86 3.67 -12.98
N GLY A 352 4.17 3.75 -12.74
CA GLY A 352 4.87 2.82 -11.85
C GLY A 352 4.35 2.87 -10.41
N MET A 353 4.18 4.06 -9.84
CA MET A 353 3.67 4.23 -8.47
C MET A 353 2.21 3.80 -8.33
N LEU A 354 1.34 4.09 -9.32
CA LEU A 354 -0.04 3.62 -9.33
C LEU A 354 -0.11 2.09 -9.38
N PHE A 355 0.62 1.47 -10.30
CA PHE A 355 0.64 0.02 -10.45
C PHE A 355 1.14 -0.65 -9.16
N LEU A 356 2.26 -0.17 -8.63
CA LEU A 356 2.93 -0.77 -7.48
C LEU A 356 2.18 -0.52 -6.18
N GLY A 357 1.60 0.67 -6.00
CA GLY A 357 0.72 1.00 -4.87
C GLY A 357 -0.52 0.09 -4.84
N ARG A 358 -1.20 -0.07 -5.98
CA ARG A 358 -2.36 -0.99 -6.11
C ARG A 358 -1.97 -2.43 -5.80
N LYS A 359 -0.87 -2.93 -6.38
CA LYS A 359 -0.38 -4.30 -6.15
C LYS A 359 0.00 -4.53 -4.68
N THR A 360 0.62 -3.54 -4.05
CA THR A 360 1.00 -3.60 -2.63
C THR A 360 -0.23 -3.65 -1.72
N LEU A 361 -1.29 -2.88 -2.00
CA LEU A 361 -2.54 -2.94 -1.24
C LEU A 361 -3.32 -4.23 -1.46
N GLN A 362 -3.31 -4.79 -2.67
CA GLN A 362 -3.92 -6.09 -2.97
C GLN A 362 -3.24 -7.20 -2.16
N THR A 363 -1.91 -7.21 -2.09
CA THR A 363 -1.18 -8.21 -1.27
C THR A 363 -1.41 -8.00 0.24
N ALA A 364 -1.55 -6.76 0.71
CA ALA A 364 -1.87 -6.46 2.11
C ALA A 364 -3.30 -6.91 2.49
N SER A 365 -4.28 -6.71 1.61
CA SER A 365 -5.66 -7.14 1.83
C SER A 365 -5.82 -8.67 1.78
N ALA A 366 -5.09 -9.35 0.89
CA ALA A 366 -5.05 -10.81 0.84
C ALA A 366 -4.44 -11.43 2.11
N ALA A 367 -3.34 -10.85 2.62
CA ALA A 367 -2.72 -11.29 3.87
C ALA A 367 -3.65 -11.08 5.09
N ALA A 368 -4.35 -9.95 5.16
CA ALA A 368 -5.32 -9.70 6.21
C ALA A 368 -6.54 -10.63 6.15
N ALA A 369 -6.98 -11.03 4.94
CA ALA A 369 -8.06 -11.99 4.76
C ALA A 369 -7.67 -13.41 5.22
N ALA A 370 -6.41 -13.83 4.99
CA ALA A 370 -5.90 -15.12 5.45
C ALA A 370 -5.80 -15.19 6.99
N ALA A 371 -5.27 -14.13 7.63
CA ALA A 371 -5.13 -14.05 9.10
C ALA A 371 -6.49 -14.05 9.82
N GLY A 372 -7.50 -13.37 9.28
CA GLY A 372 -8.86 -13.39 9.83
C GLY A 372 -9.56 -14.74 9.73
N SER A 373 -9.04 -15.67 8.92
CA SER A 373 -9.60 -17.01 8.77
C SER A 373 -9.04 -18.04 9.77
N GLN A 374 -7.84 -17.79 10.31
CA GLN A 374 -7.19 -18.65 11.32
C GLN A 374 -7.64 -18.33 12.75
N SER A 375 -7.88 -17.05 13.06
CA SER A 375 -8.41 -16.65 14.39
C SER A 375 -9.82 -17.16 14.66
N ARG A 376 -10.59 -17.55 13.62
CA ARG A 376 -11.92 -18.16 13.74
C ARG A 376 -11.90 -19.68 13.87
N GLY A 377 -10.74 -20.32 13.71
CA GLY A 377 -10.60 -21.77 13.92
C GLY A 377 -9.92 -22.15 15.23
N ALA A 378 -9.46 -21.17 16.02
CA ALA A 378 -8.72 -21.40 17.27
C ALA A 378 -9.59 -21.27 18.53
N THR A 379 -10.86 -20.88 18.40
CA THR A 379 -11.81 -20.83 19.53
C THR A 379 -12.64 -22.11 19.69
N ASP A 380 -12.50 -23.10 18.81
CA ASP A 380 -13.22 -24.38 18.89
C ASP A 380 -12.39 -25.52 19.53
N ASN A 381 -11.24 -25.21 20.13
CA ASN A 381 -10.44 -26.20 20.87
C ASN A 381 -10.65 -26.06 22.38
N SER A 382 -11.90 -26.21 22.81
CA SER A 382 -12.23 -26.75 24.14
C SER A 382 -12.73 -28.16 23.88
N GLY A 383 -12.03 -29.16 24.43
CA GLY A 383 -12.37 -30.57 24.25
C GLY A 383 -13.86 -30.84 24.46
N GLY A 384 -14.51 -31.24 23.38
CA GLY A 384 -15.88 -31.70 23.31
C GLY A 384 -15.92 -32.67 22.14
N ASP A 385 -16.06 -33.93 22.51
CA ASP A 385 -16.39 -35.11 21.71
C ASP A 385 -16.72 -34.88 20.22
N ALA A 386 -16.04 -35.63 19.36
CA ALA A 386 -16.36 -35.71 17.94
C ALA A 386 -17.64 -36.54 17.74
N THR A 387 -18.77 -35.96 18.15
CA THR A 387 -20.11 -36.48 17.89
C THR A 387 -20.81 -35.59 16.86
N GLU A 388 -21.18 -36.22 15.74
CA GLU A 388 -22.20 -35.82 14.76
C GLU A 388 -22.80 -34.42 14.96
N HIS A 389 -22.31 -33.42 14.21
CA HIS A 389 -23.08 -32.21 13.99
C HIS A 389 -24.29 -32.56 13.12
N HIS A 390 -25.42 -32.83 13.78
CA HIS A 390 -26.73 -32.76 13.17
C HIS A 390 -26.83 -31.52 12.29
N ASP A 391 -27.30 -31.70 11.05
CA ASP A 391 -27.69 -30.67 10.10
C ASP A 391 -28.80 -29.78 10.70
N VAL A 392 -28.42 -28.82 11.55
CA VAL A 392 -29.35 -27.81 12.03
C VAL A 392 -29.56 -26.83 10.88
N GLU A 393 -30.66 -27.02 10.15
CA GLU A 393 -31.12 -26.06 9.16
C GLU A 393 -31.78 -24.86 9.85
N VAL A 394 -31.53 -23.69 9.29
CA VAL A 394 -32.10 -22.41 9.72
C VAL A 394 -33.02 -21.89 8.62
N GLU A 395 -34.20 -21.41 8.99
CA GLU A 395 -35.18 -20.87 8.05
C GLU A 395 -35.09 -19.34 7.94
N ILE A 396 -34.97 -18.84 6.71
CA ILE A 396 -34.85 -17.41 6.42
C ILE A 396 -36.07 -16.97 5.61
N SER A 397 -36.87 -16.07 6.18
CA SER A 397 -37.96 -15.39 5.49
C SER A 397 -37.43 -14.11 4.82
N TYR A 398 -37.45 -14.07 3.48
CA TYR A 398 -37.01 -12.92 2.67
C TYR A 398 -37.88 -12.77 1.43
N LEU A 399 -38.44 -11.57 1.21
CA LEU A 399 -39.31 -11.25 0.06
C LEU A 399 -40.41 -12.31 -0.17
N ASN A 400 -41.14 -12.66 0.89
CA ASN A 400 -42.21 -13.68 0.89
C ASN A 400 -41.77 -15.09 0.48
N ARG A 401 -40.46 -15.38 0.49
CA ARG A 401 -39.92 -16.74 0.31
C ARG A 401 -39.26 -17.21 1.60
N LEU A 402 -39.44 -18.51 1.88
CA LEU A 402 -38.74 -19.22 2.93
C LEU A 402 -37.55 -19.95 2.32
N VAL A 403 -36.38 -19.79 2.93
CA VAL A 403 -35.11 -20.33 2.47
C VAL A 403 -34.47 -21.12 3.62
N ARG A 404 -34.25 -22.41 3.43
CA ARG A 404 -33.56 -23.26 4.40
C ARG A 404 -32.09 -23.35 4.07
N VAL A 405 -31.24 -23.06 5.05
CA VAL A 405 -29.79 -23.09 4.89
C VAL A 405 -29.10 -23.67 6.12
N PRO A 406 -27.89 -24.24 5.97
CA PRO A 406 -27.13 -24.71 7.11
C PRO A 406 -26.85 -23.59 8.10
N HIS A 407 -26.96 -23.91 9.39
CA HIS A 407 -26.54 -23.04 10.49
C HIS A 407 -25.12 -22.50 10.28
N GLY A 408 -24.90 -21.22 10.59
CA GLY A 408 -23.61 -20.54 10.42
C GLY A 408 -23.31 -20.03 9.00
N THR A 409 -24.20 -20.28 8.03
CA THR A 409 -24.04 -19.74 6.67
C THR A 409 -24.11 -18.21 6.68
N THR A 410 -23.25 -17.56 5.89
CA THR A 410 -23.29 -16.09 5.76
C THR A 410 -24.59 -15.68 5.07
N LEU A 411 -25.32 -14.71 5.62
CA LEU A 411 -26.66 -14.34 5.14
C LEU A 411 -26.68 -13.97 3.65
N ARG A 412 -25.67 -13.23 3.15
CA ARG A 412 -25.55 -12.94 1.71
C ARG A 412 -25.44 -14.23 0.88
N THR A 413 -24.62 -15.18 1.31
CA THR A 413 -24.39 -16.43 0.58
C THR A 413 -25.66 -17.28 0.60
N ALA A 414 -26.33 -17.38 1.75
CA ALA A 414 -27.62 -18.05 1.90
C ALA A 414 -28.67 -17.53 0.91
N LEU A 415 -28.81 -16.20 0.79
CA LEU A 415 -29.75 -15.59 -0.16
C LEU A 415 -29.36 -15.90 -1.61
N LEU A 416 -28.08 -15.78 -1.97
CA LEU A 416 -27.61 -16.02 -3.34
C LEU A 416 -27.75 -17.49 -3.76
N GLU A 417 -27.53 -18.44 -2.85
CA GLU A 417 -27.72 -19.87 -3.12
C GLU A 417 -29.20 -20.21 -3.37
N ALA A 418 -30.12 -19.49 -2.71
CA ALA A 418 -31.56 -19.61 -2.95
C ALA A 418 -32.07 -18.83 -4.18
N GLY A 419 -31.17 -18.27 -5.01
CA GLY A 419 -31.52 -17.46 -6.17
C GLY A 419 -32.09 -16.08 -5.83
N LEU A 420 -31.95 -15.63 -4.59
CA LEU A 420 -32.35 -14.32 -4.10
C LEU A 420 -31.14 -13.40 -4.02
N THR A 421 -31.36 -12.08 -3.97
CA THR A 421 -30.26 -11.12 -3.84
C THR A 421 -30.57 -10.06 -2.79
N PRO A 422 -29.60 -9.71 -1.92
CA PRO A 422 -29.73 -8.58 -1.01
C PRO A 422 -29.47 -7.22 -1.70
N HIS A 423 -29.35 -7.19 -3.03
CA HIS A 423 -28.96 -6.03 -3.82
C HIS A 423 -30.12 -5.49 -4.69
N ASN A 424 -30.23 -4.16 -4.79
CA ASN A 424 -31.31 -3.47 -5.51
C ASN A 424 -30.85 -2.92 -6.86
N GLY A 425 -31.69 -2.96 -7.89
CA GLY A 425 -31.41 -2.36 -9.20
C GLY A 425 -30.03 -2.70 -9.75
N GLN A 426 -29.28 -1.67 -10.18
CA GLN A 426 -27.91 -1.81 -10.72
C GLN A 426 -26.86 -2.24 -9.68
N SER A 427 -27.15 -2.18 -8.38
CA SER A 427 -26.22 -2.67 -7.35
C SER A 427 -26.07 -4.20 -7.35
N LYS A 428 -26.95 -4.92 -8.06
CA LYS A 428 -26.76 -6.35 -8.37
C LYS A 428 -25.47 -6.60 -9.17
N LEU A 429 -25.12 -5.66 -10.05
CA LEU A 429 -23.90 -5.70 -10.88
C LEU A 429 -22.72 -5.01 -10.19
N ILE A 430 -22.97 -3.87 -9.54
CA ILE A 430 -21.93 -3.00 -8.97
C ILE A 430 -21.94 -3.13 -7.44
N ASN A 431 -21.27 -4.17 -6.92
CA ASN A 431 -21.09 -4.36 -5.48
C ASN A 431 -19.69 -4.88 -5.11
N CYS A 432 -19.37 -4.80 -3.81
CA CYS A 432 -18.06 -5.17 -3.27
C CYS A 432 -17.84 -6.68 -3.08
N ARG A 433 -18.79 -7.53 -3.46
CA ARG A 433 -18.73 -9.00 -3.37
C ARG A 433 -18.33 -9.49 -1.97
N GLY A 434 -18.98 -8.94 -0.95
CA GLY A 434 -18.82 -9.35 0.44
C GLY A 434 -17.62 -8.78 1.21
N LEU A 435 -16.92 -7.79 0.67
CA LEU A 435 -15.86 -7.07 1.39
C LEU A 435 -16.38 -6.21 2.56
N GLY A 436 -17.67 -5.86 2.54
CA GLY A 436 -18.29 -4.96 3.51
C GLY A 436 -18.00 -3.47 3.26
N THR A 437 -17.49 -3.10 2.08
CA THR A 437 -17.08 -1.72 1.76
C THR A 437 -18.12 -0.94 0.96
N CYS A 438 -18.97 -1.61 0.16
CA CYS A 438 -19.98 -0.90 -0.62
C CYS A 438 -21.25 -0.63 0.20
N GLY A 439 -21.71 -1.54 1.06
CA GLY A 439 -22.95 -1.34 1.82
C GLY A 439 -24.24 -1.67 1.06
N THR A 440 -24.19 -2.02 -0.23
CA THR A 440 -25.39 -2.34 -1.04
C THR A 440 -26.19 -3.55 -0.53
N CYS A 441 -25.56 -4.42 0.27
CA CYS A 441 -26.21 -5.56 0.95
C CYS A 441 -26.80 -5.21 2.33
N ALA A 442 -27.01 -3.93 2.64
CA ALA A 442 -27.65 -3.53 3.90
C ALA A 442 -29.08 -4.05 3.97
N VAL A 443 -29.41 -4.71 5.08
CA VAL A 443 -30.72 -5.31 5.37
C VAL A 443 -31.04 -5.12 6.85
N GLU A 444 -32.32 -5.03 7.18
CA GLU A 444 -32.79 -5.16 8.56
C GLU A 444 -33.06 -6.64 8.84
N VAL A 445 -32.69 -7.11 10.03
CA VAL A 445 -32.80 -8.53 10.38
C VAL A 445 -33.43 -8.66 11.76
N VAL A 446 -34.45 -9.50 11.85
CA VAL A 446 -35.08 -9.92 13.10
C VAL A 446 -34.72 -11.40 13.31
N GLY A 447 -33.97 -11.68 14.38
CA GLY A 447 -33.43 -13.01 14.69
C GLY A 447 -31.98 -12.94 15.20
N GLN A 448 -31.41 -14.08 15.59
CA GLN A 448 -30.04 -14.14 16.11
C GLN A 448 -29.01 -14.25 14.98
N LEU A 449 -28.04 -13.35 15.02
CA LEU A 449 -26.92 -13.28 14.08
C LEU A 449 -25.59 -13.44 14.82
N ASP A 450 -24.61 -14.02 14.14
CA ASP A 450 -23.21 -13.95 14.57
C ASP A 450 -22.39 -13.02 13.65
N PRO A 451 -21.72 -11.98 14.17
CA PRO A 451 -21.79 -11.51 15.56
C PRO A 451 -23.10 -10.74 15.84
N PRO A 452 -23.59 -10.73 17.11
CA PRO A 452 -24.84 -10.06 17.46
C PRO A 452 -24.71 -8.53 17.36
N ALA A 453 -23.52 -7.99 17.63
CA ALA A 453 -23.21 -6.57 17.49
C ALA A 453 -22.50 -6.25 16.16
N TRP A 454 -22.51 -4.97 15.76
CA TRP A 454 -21.78 -4.52 14.58
C TRP A 454 -20.30 -4.83 14.64
N THR A 455 -19.80 -5.50 13.60
CA THR A 455 -18.37 -5.60 13.32
C THR A 455 -17.75 -4.22 13.09
N THR A 456 -16.42 -4.10 13.23
CA THR A 456 -15.70 -2.86 12.91
C THR A 456 -15.97 -2.40 11.47
N ARG A 457 -16.14 -3.33 10.53
CA ARG A 457 -16.46 -3.03 9.13
C ARG A 457 -17.88 -2.50 8.96
N GLU A 458 -18.86 -3.12 9.60
CA GLU A 458 -20.23 -2.62 9.63
C GLU A 458 -20.28 -1.23 10.24
N ARG A 459 -19.60 -1.00 11.38
CA ARG A 459 -19.55 0.31 12.03
C ARG A 459 -18.94 1.38 11.13
N LEU A 460 -17.86 1.07 10.41
CA LEU A 460 -17.23 2.01 9.50
C LEU A 460 -18.14 2.32 8.30
N ARG A 461 -18.72 1.28 7.68
CA ARG A 461 -19.48 1.46 6.44
C ARG A 461 -20.88 2.01 6.67
N LEU A 462 -21.59 1.55 7.69
CA LEU A 462 -22.96 1.98 7.99
C LEU A 462 -22.99 3.39 8.59
N ASN A 463 -21.88 3.92 9.11
CA ASN A 463 -21.78 5.33 9.54
C ASN A 463 -21.24 6.28 8.44
N PHE A 464 -21.16 5.82 7.19
CA PHE A 464 -20.69 6.62 6.06
C PHE A 464 -21.83 6.86 5.06
N PRO A 465 -21.96 8.08 4.48
CA PRO A 465 -22.99 8.39 3.50
C PRO A 465 -23.15 7.32 2.41
N PRO A 466 -24.40 6.97 2.01
CA PRO A 466 -25.65 7.61 2.40
C PRO A 466 -26.27 7.04 3.70
N HIS A 467 -25.56 6.20 4.44
CA HIS A 467 -26.03 5.68 5.73
C HIS A 467 -25.47 6.54 6.84
N CYS A 468 -26.34 7.16 7.64
CA CYS A 468 -25.93 8.01 8.75
C CYS A 468 -26.79 7.70 9.98
N PRO A 469 -26.24 7.82 11.20
CA PRO A 469 -27.04 7.84 12.41
C PRO A 469 -28.08 8.97 12.37
N PRO A 470 -29.29 8.79 12.92
CA PRO A 470 -29.79 7.61 13.64
C PRO A 470 -30.46 6.53 12.76
N GLY A 471 -30.72 6.82 11.48
CA GLY A 471 -31.51 5.95 10.57
C GLY A 471 -30.85 4.64 10.16
N ASN A 472 -29.57 4.46 10.48
CA ASN A 472 -28.79 3.26 10.15
C ASN A 472 -28.78 2.19 11.26
N ARG A 473 -29.27 2.48 12.47
CA ARG A 473 -29.07 1.65 13.68
C ARG A 473 -29.67 0.24 13.59
N ARG A 474 -30.66 0.03 12.73
CA ARG A 474 -31.34 -1.26 12.54
C ARG A 474 -30.72 -2.12 11.42
N LEU A 475 -29.78 -1.56 10.66
CA LEU A 475 -29.21 -2.21 9.48
C LEU A 475 -28.03 -3.11 9.86
N ARG A 476 -27.94 -4.24 9.17
CA ARG A 476 -26.82 -5.17 9.16
C ARG A 476 -26.33 -5.33 7.73
N LEU A 477 -25.06 -5.66 7.55
CA LEU A 477 -24.55 -6.03 6.23
C LEU A 477 -24.68 -7.54 6.06
N ALA A 478 -25.54 -8.00 5.15
CA ALA A 478 -25.78 -9.44 4.92
C ALA A 478 -24.49 -10.24 4.66
N CYS A 479 -23.45 -9.59 4.12
CA CYS A 479 -22.16 -10.24 3.87
C CYS A 479 -21.24 -10.38 5.08
N GLN A 480 -21.52 -9.71 6.20
CA GLN A 480 -20.67 -9.75 7.40
C GLN A 480 -21.26 -10.60 8.53
N VAL A 481 -22.51 -11.05 8.40
CA VAL A 481 -23.25 -11.78 9.44
C VAL A 481 -23.57 -13.21 9.03
N ALA A 482 -23.59 -14.11 10.00
CA ALA A 482 -23.97 -15.51 9.84
C ALA A 482 -25.33 -15.80 10.50
N CYS A 483 -26.11 -16.68 9.88
CA CYS A 483 -27.44 -17.10 10.35
C CYS A 483 -27.29 -18.13 11.48
N GLN A 484 -27.84 -17.84 12.66
CA GLN A 484 -27.75 -18.72 13.85
C GLN A 484 -29.11 -19.26 14.30
N SER A 485 -30.18 -18.55 13.99
CA SER A 485 -31.57 -18.96 14.25
C SER A 485 -32.42 -18.57 13.05
N ASP A 486 -33.69 -18.96 13.06
CA ASP A 486 -34.65 -18.48 12.07
C ASP A 486 -34.64 -16.95 11.99
N LEU A 487 -34.60 -16.43 10.77
CA LEU A 487 -34.42 -15.01 10.49
C LEU A 487 -35.57 -14.48 9.65
N ARG A 488 -36.06 -13.30 10.00
CA ARG A 488 -36.84 -12.46 9.08
C ARG A 488 -35.96 -11.33 8.57
N VAL A 489 -35.76 -11.28 7.27
CA VAL A 489 -34.86 -10.33 6.60
C VAL A 489 -35.68 -9.34 5.79
N ILE A 490 -35.43 -8.06 5.99
CA ILE A 490 -36.19 -6.97 5.40
C ILE A 490 -35.23 -6.10 4.58
N LYS A 491 -35.57 -5.85 3.31
CA LYS A 491 -34.79 -5.00 2.40
C LYS A 491 -35.53 -3.72 2.09
N ARG A 492 -34.84 -2.57 2.22
CA ARG A 492 -35.35 -1.25 1.80
C ARG A 492 -35.08 -1.01 0.33
N SER A 493 -35.91 -0.21 -0.35
CA SER A 493 -35.97 -0.12 -1.82
C SER A 493 -34.85 0.72 -2.47
N LYS A 494 -34.29 1.71 -1.77
CA LYS A 494 -33.27 2.59 -2.35
C LYS A 494 -31.98 1.85 -2.70
N PHE A 495 -31.16 2.44 -3.56
CA PHE A 495 -29.96 1.81 -4.13
C PHE A 495 -29.03 1.13 -3.11
N TRP A 496 -28.83 1.73 -1.93
CA TRP A 496 -27.96 1.18 -0.88
C TRP A 496 -28.75 0.45 0.22
N GLY A 497 -30.05 0.27 0.09
CA GLY A 497 -30.90 -0.29 1.15
C GLY A 497 -31.20 0.70 2.29
N GLN A 498 -31.19 2.00 2.00
CA GLN A 498 -31.54 3.07 2.93
C GLN A 498 -32.99 3.58 2.75
N GLY A 499 -33.52 4.30 3.73
CA GLY A 499 -34.88 4.88 3.68
C GLY A 499 -35.97 3.94 4.20
N ASP A 500 -37.22 4.41 4.15
CA ASP A 500 -38.35 3.75 4.81
C ASP A 500 -39.12 2.80 3.89
N ASP A 501 -39.09 3.02 2.58
CA ASP A 501 -39.79 2.21 1.59
C ASP A 501 -39.23 0.77 1.55
N LEU A 502 -40.13 -0.21 1.64
CA LEU A 502 -39.79 -1.64 1.57
C LEU A 502 -39.72 -2.10 0.11
N VAL A 503 -38.86 -3.07 -0.17
CA VAL A 503 -38.98 -3.87 -1.41
C VAL A 503 -40.16 -4.82 -1.20
N THR A 504 -41.28 -4.55 -1.86
CA THR A 504 -42.44 -5.43 -1.92
C THR A 504 -42.43 -6.16 -3.26
N ASP A 505 -42.32 -7.49 -3.18
CA ASP A 505 -42.39 -8.48 -4.25
C ASP A 505 -41.35 -8.42 -5.38
N LEU A 506 -41.01 -9.60 -5.90
CA LEU A 506 -40.31 -9.74 -7.18
C LEU A 506 -41.26 -9.28 -8.30
N PRO A 507 -40.81 -8.58 -9.35
CA PRO A 507 -41.68 -8.22 -10.46
C PRO A 507 -42.37 -9.48 -11.00
N SER A 508 -43.71 -9.44 -11.05
CA SER A 508 -44.51 -10.51 -11.65
C SER A 508 -44.13 -10.68 -13.11
N ALA A 509 -44.09 -11.92 -13.55
CA ALA A 509 -43.77 -12.33 -14.92
C ALA A 509 -44.94 -12.05 -15.88
N ASP A 510 -45.54 -10.86 -15.82
CA ASP A 510 -46.63 -10.46 -16.72
C ASP A 510 -46.03 -9.75 -17.94
N GLY A 511 -45.46 -10.58 -18.80
CA GLY A 511 -44.96 -10.26 -20.11
C GLY A 511 -44.93 -11.54 -20.96
N ASN A 512 -46.09 -12.20 -21.05
CA ASN A 512 -46.47 -13.23 -22.02
C ASN A 512 -45.37 -14.25 -22.42
N LEU A 513 -45.31 -15.40 -21.72
CA LEU A 513 -44.65 -16.60 -22.26
C LEU A 513 -45.46 -17.87 -21.89
N PRO A 514 -45.65 -18.81 -22.86
CA PRO A 514 -46.58 -19.92 -22.73
C PRO A 514 -46.12 -21.02 -21.76
N ALA A 515 -47.11 -21.77 -21.26
CA ALA A 515 -47.11 -22.74 -20.16
C ALA A 515 -46.22 -23.99 -20.33
N THR A 516 -44.91 -23.80 -20.51
CA THR A 516 -43.91 -24.89 -20.40
C THR A 516 -42.84 -24.61 -19.33
N ALA A 517 -42.92 -23.47 -18.62
CA ALA A 517 -41.92 -23.04 -17.64
C ALA A 517 -42.15 -23.56 -16.21
N ALA A 518 -43.08 -24.49 -15.98
CA ALA A 518 -43.35 -25.06 -14.65
C ALA A 518 -42.25 -26.03 -14.16
N ALA A 519 -41.31 -26.43 -15.03
CA ALA A 519 -40.17 -27.29 -14.68
C ALA A 519 -38.86 -26.53 -14.42
N THR A 520 -38.88 -25.19 -14.49
CA THR A 520 -37.68 -24.31 -14.42
C THR A 520 -37.62 -23.44 -13.17
N ALA A 521 -38.30 -23.82 -12.08
CA ALA A 521 -38.20 -23.13 -10.79
C ALA A 521 -36.88 -23.42 -10.01
N ALA A 522 -35.99 -24.26 -10.57
CA ALA A 522 -34.70 -24.63 -9.97
C ALA A 522 -33.51 -23.75 -10.40
N GLN A 523 -33.72 -22.70 -11.20
CA GLN A 523 -32.64 -21.87 -11.72
C GLN A 523 -32.44 -20.61 -10.89
N VAL A 524 -31.32 -20.55 -10.17
CA VAL A 524 -30.68 -19.30 -9.75
C VAL A 524 -30.61 -18.38 -10.98
N MET A 525 -31.14 -17.17 -10.89
CA MET A 525 -31.02 -16.17 -11.97
C MET A 525 -29.56 -16.09 -12.46
N PRO A 526 -29.28 -16.00 -13.77
CA PRO A 526 -27.92 -16.10 -14.33
C PRO A 526 -26.93 -15.06 -13.73
N LEU A 527 -27.45 -13.91 -13.27
CA LEU A 527 -26.67 -12.91 -12.55
C LEU A 527 -26.32 -13.31 -11.09
N GLY A 528 -27.24 -13.98 -10.40
CA GLY A 528 -27.00 -14.53 -9.06
C GLY A 528 -25.98 -15.66 -9.07
N GLU A 529 -25.98 -16.48 -10.12
CA GLU A 529 -25.02 -17.57 -10.31
C GLU A 529 -23.59 -17.02 -10.50
N LEU A 530 -23.41 -16.00 -11.34
CA LEU A 530 -22.12 -15.32 -11.49
C LEU A 530 -21.65 -14.67 -10.18
N GLU A 531 -22.58 -14.06 -9.42
CA GLU A 531 -22.29 -13.44 -8.14
C GLU A 531 -21.87 -14.47 -7.07
N LEU A 532 -22.49 -15.66 -7.10
CA LEU A 532 -22.19 -16.78 -6.23
C LEU A 532 -20.84 -17.42 -6.55
N VAL A 533 -20.50 -17.60 -7.85
CA VAL A 533 -19.20 -18.13 -8.30
C VAL A 533 -18.03 -17.22 -7.90
N LEU A 534 -18.26 -15.90 -7.83
CA LEU A 534 -17.26 -14.91 -7.44
C LEU A 534 -17.19 -14.67 -5.91
N ASP A 535 -18.01 -15.34 -5.11
CA ASP A 535 -17.99 -15.20 -3.65
C ASP A 535 -16.70 -15.79 -3.05
N ARG A 536 -15.90 -14.92 -2.42
CA ARG A 536 -14.62 -15.28 -1.81
C ARG A 536 -14.78 -16.23 -0.62
N ARG A 537 -15.88 -16.12 0.14
CA ARG A 537 -16.11 -16.97 1.32
C ARG A 537 -16.46 -18.40 0.90
N ARG A 538 -17.30 -18.55 -0.12
CA ARG A 538 -17.61 -19.85 -0.72
C ARG A 538 -16.38 -20.52 -1.31
N ARG A 539 -15.53 -19.78 -2.03
CA ARG A 539 -14.23 -20.30 -2.52
C ARG A 539 -13.31 -20.75 -1.39
N ALA A 540 -13.30 -20.04 -0.26
CA ALA A 540 -12.52 -20.44 0.91
C ALA A 540 -13.11 -21.69 1.59
N GLN A 541 -14.43 -21.79 1.71
CA GLN A 541 -15.12 -22.98 2.23
C GLN A 541 -14.91 -24.20 1.33
N GLN A 542 -15.05 -24.05 0.01
CA GLN A 542 -14.78 -25.12 -0.97
C GLN A 542 -13.33 -25.59 -0.88
N ARG A 543 -12.36 -24.67 -0.75
CA ARG A 543 -10.95 -25.05 -0.54
C ARG A 543 -10.73 -25.79 0.77
N ARG A 544 -11.44 -25.43 1.84
CA ARG A 544 -11.39 -26.15 3.12
C ARG A 544 -12.00 -27.54 3.02
N GLN A 545 -13.15 -27.69 2.37
CA GLN A 545 -13.78 -28.98 2.14
C GLN A 545 -12.92 -29.88 1.24
N GLN A 546 -12.31 -29.32 0.19
CA GLN A 546 -11.36 -30.05 -0.66
C GLN A 546 -10.11 -30.47 0.11
N ALA A 547 -9.55 -29.60 0.95
CA ALA A 547 -8.41 -29.92 1.80
C ALA A 547 -8.76 -31.01 2.85
N ALA A 548 -9.95 -30.95 3.45
CA ALA A 548 -10.42 -31.96 4.39
C ALA A 548 -10.64 -33.32 3.72
N ARG A 549 -11.19 -33.36 2.49
CA ARG A 549 -11.31 -34.59 1.70
C ARG A 549 -9.95 -35.20 1.36
N GLN A 550 -8.99 -34.37 0.94
CA GLN A 550 -7.62 -34.82 0.65
C GLN A 550 -6.89 -35.37 1.89
N GLN A 551 -7.15 -34.78 3.06
CA GLN A 551 -6.61 -35.28 4.33
C GLN A 551 -7.26 -36.59 4.77
N GLY A 552 -8.56 -36.77 4.53
CA GLY A 552 -9.26 -38.03 4.77
C GLY A 552 -8.76 -39.18 3.87
N GLU A 553 -8.52 -38.89 2.59
CA GLU A 553 -7.99 -39.87 1.63
C GLU A 553 -6.51 -40.25 1.90
N GLN A 554 -5.72 -39.33 2.47
CA GLN A 554 -4.35 -39.62 2.90
C GLN A 554 -4.26 -40.36 4.24
N GLY A 555 -5.30 -40.31 5.08
CA GLY A 555 -5.36 -41.07 6.33
C GLY A 555 -5.84 -42.52 6.16
N GLN A 556 -6.41 -42.85 5.00
CA GLN A 556 -6.88 -44.20 4.65
C GLN A 556 -5.90 -45.00 3.77
N ARG A 557 -4.83 -44.36 3.29
CA ARG A 557 -3.70 -45.02 2.62
C ARG A 557 -2.53 -45.14 3.59
#